data_AF-A0A7C5WEU6-F1
#
_entry.id   AF-A0A7C5WEU6-F1
#
_cell.length_a   1.000
_cell.length_b   1.000
_cell.length_c   1.000
_cell.angle_alpha   90.00
_cell.angle_beta   90.00
_cell.angle_gamma   90.00
#
_symmetry.space_group_name_H-M   'P 1'
#
loop_
_entity.id
_entity.type
_entity.pdbx_description
1 polymer ?
#
loop_
_entity_poly.entity_id
_entity_poly.type
_entity_poly.pdbx_seq_one_letter_code
_entity_poly.pdbx_strand_id
1 'polypeptide(L)'
;MSRPLCTIYETRLDRPSLTDKRADFERLKDFFRREELSLSLEDLRKLPALLREGDFLLSPVVFHDERGVRILELQGKRCYGIALDIGTTNLVASLYDLVAERRLSTASLENPQVAFSEDILGRIHYAMLHGLDELHEALVDGVNRLVERLCDHSGIDPDGIYCATLSANTVMTHFLLGLEVRYIPVEPYIPVIHSPWLINASECGFRINKKGLLYTFPNAGSYVGGDIVAGILATGLHKRQRPSILIDVGTNAEVVIGNRDWILVSAGAAGPALEGGILRSGMRAEGGAIYRIEINDHDRTIKYRTIKDEPPRGICGSGVIDLVAELYRTGIIDSRGRIRTKTSYIRQRDGESFIEITESVAISEREIENFLRSKAAMFTSIYVLVKSLGLEFSDIENIYIAGALGSGVRVENAQLLGMLPRIDKERYIAAGNTALKGSELVLANSDMLKEVRDIHGRITYHEMNTDGEFMRLFPSALFIPHAEPAILG
;
A
#
# COMPACT_ATOMS: atom_id res chain seq x y z
N MET A 1 -15.46 9.41 -21.83
CA MET A 1 -16.04 8.78 -20.62
C MET A 1 -15.00 7.77 -20.16
N SER A 2 -14.63 7.79 -18.87
CA SER A 2 -13.80 6.73 -18.28
C SER A 2 -14.53 5.40 -18.43
N ARG A 3 -13.78 4.33 -18.69
CA ARG A 3 -14.34 2.98 -18.87
C ARG A 3 -13.76 2.07 -17.79
N PRO A 4 -14.57 1.36 -17.00
CA PRO A 4 -14.06 0.40 -16.01
C PRO A 4 -13.19 -0.70 -16.63
N LEU A 5 -12.38 -1.36 -15.81
CA LEU A 5 -11.48 -2.43 -16.25
C LEU A 5 -12.23 -3.63 -16.87
N CYS A 6 -13.41 -3.94 -16.33
CA CYS A 6 -14.37 -4.85 -16.96
C CYS A 6 -15.71 -4.14 -17.19
N THR A 7 -16.31 -4.35 -18.37
CA THR A 7 -17.62 -3.76 -18.72
C THR A 7 -18.53 -4.81 -19.35
N ILE A 8 -19.85 -4.68 -19.16
CA ILE A 8 -20.85 -5.43 -19.92
C ILE A 8 -21.32 -4.58 -21.10
N TYR A 9 -21.29 -5.15 -22.29
CA TYR A 9 -21.89 -4.54 -23.47
C TYR A 9 -23.20 -5.22 -23.78
N GLU A 10 -24.30 -4.49 -23.93
CA GLU A 10 -25.53 -5.05 -24.53
C GLU A 10 -25.49 -4.81 -26.03
N THR A 11 -25.49 -5.88 -26.82
CA THR A 11 -25.35 -5.78 -28.27
C THR A 11 -26.23 -6.76 -29.03
N ARG A 12 -26.69 -6.33 -30.21
CA ARG A 12 -27.36 -7.18 -31.19
C ARG A 12 -26.48 -7.25 -32.43
N LEU A 13 -25.99 -8.45 -32.75
CA LEU A 13 -25.18 -8.66 -33.95
C LEU A 13 -26.06 -8.79 -35.20
N ASP A 14 -25.50 -8.43 -36.35
CA ASP A 14 -26.18 -8.62 -37.64
C ASP A 14 -26.42 -10.11 -37.92
N ARG A 15 -27.65 -10.46 -38.28
CA ARG A 15 -28.00 -11.82 -38.69
C ARG A 15 -27.28 -12.22 -39.98
N PRO A 16 -26.86 -13.49 -40.13
CA PRO A 16 -26.29 -13.98 -41.37
C PRO A 16 -27.30 -13.91 -42.51
N SER A 17 -26.81 -13.64 -43.72
CA SER A 17 -27.64 -13.54 -44.92
C SER A 17 -26.89 -14.03 -46.16
N LEU A 18 -27.55 -14.04 -47.31
CA LEU A 18 -26.90 -14.40 -48.58
C LEU A 18 -25.77 -13.43 -48.96
N THR A 19 -25.86 -12.17 -48.53
CA THR A 19 -24.87 -11.12 -48.79
C THR A 19 -23.88 -10.93 -47.64
N ASP A 20 -24.14 -11.49 -46.46
CA ASP A 20 -23.26 -11.47 -45.30
C ASP A 20 -23.05 -12.87 -44.72
N LYS A 21 -21.94 -13.50 -45.13
CA LYS A 21 -21.54 -14.86 -44.77
C LYS A 21 -20.39 -14.91 -43.75
N ARG A 22 -20.12 -13.80 -43.05
CA ARG A 22 -19.11 -13.78 -41.98
C ARG A 22 -19.42 -14.85 -40.93
N ALA A 23 -18.37 -15.49 -40.42
CA ALA A 23 -18.46 -16.42 -39.32
C ALA A 23 -18.80 -15.69 -38.00
N ASP A 24 -19.30 -16.44 -37.02
CA ASP A 24 -19.92 -15.88 -35.81
C ASP A 24 -18.93 -15.08 -34.96
N PHE A 25 -17.67 -15.52 -34.88
CA PHE A 25 -16.63 -14.80 -34.13
C PHE A 25 -16.23 -13.50 -34.83
N GLU A 26 -16.16 -13.49 -36.16
CA GLU A 26 -15.85 -12.33 -36.98
C GLU A 26 -16.95 -11.27 -36.88
N ARG A 27 -18.24 -11.68 -36.82
CA ARG A 27 -19.35 -10.76 -36.50
C ARG A 27 -19.16 -10.08 -35.15
N LEU A 28 -18.72 -10.84 -34.15
CA LEU A 28 -18.45 -10.32 -32.81
C LEU A 28 -17.21 -9.40 -32.80
N LYS A 29 -16.15 -9.76 -33.53
CA LYS A 29 -14.93 -8.95 -33.68
C LYS A 29 -15.23 -7.60 -34.33
N ASP A 30 -16.03 -7.58 -35.38
CA ASP A 30 -16.41 -6.36 -36.10
C ASP A 30 -17.20 -5.39 -35.21
N PHE A 31 -18.03 -5.90 -34.28
CA PHE A 31 -18.74 -5.07 -33.30
C PHE A 31 -17.79 -4.27 -32.41
N PHE A 32 -16.74 -4.91 -31.88
CA PHE A 32 -15.80 -4.23 -30.98
C PHE A 32 -14.87 -3.25 -31.69
N ARG A 33 -14.72 -3.33 -33.01
CA ARG A 33 -13.79 -2.49 -33.81
C ARG A 33 -12.38 -2.43 -33.19
N ARG A 34 -11.95 -3.50 -32.53
CA ARG A 34 -10.63 -3.63 -31.90
C ARG A 34 -9.81 -4.67 -32.66
N GLU A 35 -8.53 -4.38 -32.84
CA GLU A 35 -7.61 -5.22 -33.61
C GLU A 35 -7.38 -6.58 -32.94
N GLU A 36 -7.34 -6.60 -31.60
CA GLU A 36 -7.11 -7.78 -30.76
C GLU A 36 -8.31 -8.08 -29.85
N LEU A 37 -9.24 -8.91 -30.33
CA LEU A 37 -10.31 -9.53 -29.53
C LEU A 37 -9.90 -10.97 -29.22
N SER A 38 -9.87 -11.33 -27.93
CA SER A 38 -9.64 -12.70 -27.49
C SER A 38 -10.89 -13.30 -26.85
N LEU A 39 -11.17 -14.56 -27.17
CA LEU A 39 -12.28 -15.35 -26.67
C LEU A 39 -11.77 -16.77 -26.40
N SER A 40 -12.18 -17.37 -25.28
CA SER A 40 -11.74 -18.72 -24.93
C SER A 40 -12.29 -19.75 -25.93
N LEU A 41 -11.57 -20.87 -26.11
CA LEU A 41 -12.06 -21.97 -26.95
C LEU A 41 -13.39 -22.54 -26.45
N GLU A 42 -13.59 -22.53 -25.12
CA GLU A 42 -14.86 -22.95 -24.51
C GLU A 42 -16.02 -22.07 -24.98
N ASP A 43 -15.84 -20.75 -25.00
CA ASP A 43 -16.87 -19.82 -25.42
C ASP A 43 -17.08 -19.84 -26.94
N LEU A 44 -16.01 -20.01 -27.72
CA LEU A 44 -16.10 -20.20 -29.18
C LEU A 44 -16.98 -21.41 -29.54
N ARG A 45 -16.92 -22.50 -28.75
CA ARG A 45 -17.80 -23.68 -28.94
C ARG A 45 -19.27 -23.37 -28.67
N LYS A 46 -19.56 -22.46 -27.73
CA LYS A 46 -20.93 -22.08 -27.33
C LYS A 46 -21.51 -20.98 -28.20
N LEU A 47 -20.66 -20.14 -28.80
CA LEU A 47 -21.05 -18.92 -29.52
C LEU A 47 -22.12 -19.14 -30.60
N PRO A 48 -22.05 -20.18 -31.47
CA PRO A 48 -23.04 -20.35 -32.53
C PRO A 48 -24.46 -20.62 -32.02
N ALA A 49 -24.58 -21.47 -30.98
CA ALA A 49 -25.87 -21.81 -30.37
C ALA A 49 -26.45 -20.59 -29.65
N LEU A 50 -25.63 -19.92 -28.82
CA LEU A 50 -26.03 -18.71 -28.08
C LEU A 50 -26.57 -17.61 -29.00
N LEU A 51 -25.92 -17.36 -30.14
CA LEU A 51 -26.38 -16.37 -31.10
C LEU A 51 -27.73 -16.73 -31.71
N ARG A 52 -27.93 -17.99 -32.12
CA ARG A 52 -29.15 -18.39 -32.82
C ARG A 52 -30.35 -18.49 -31.88
N GLU A 53 -30.14 -19.01 -30.67
CA GLU A 53 -31.17 -19.12 -29.64
C GLU A 53 -31.54 -17.76 -29.04
N GLY A 54 -30.56 -16.86 -28.90
CA GLY A 54 -30.73 -15.51 -28.33
C GLY A 54 -31.13 -14.44 -29.34
N ASP A 55 -31.52 -14.80 -30.57
CA ASP A 55 -31.81 -13.84 -31.65
C ASP A 55 -30.69 -12.79 -31.88
N PHE A 56 -29.46 -13.28 -31.84
CA PHE A 56 -28.21 -12.52 -32.01
C PHE A 56 -28.01 -11.41 -30.97
N LEU A 57 -28.74 -11.44 -29.84
CA LEU A 57 -28.47 -10.62 -28.67
C LEU A 57 -27.39 -11.27 -27.81
N LEU A 58 -26.35 -10.50 -27.48
CA LEU A 58 -25.30 -10.89 -26.53
C LEU A 58 -25.10 -9.79 -25.50
N SER A 59 -24.76 -10.21 -24.29
CA SER A 59 -24.32 -9.33 -23.20
C SER A 59 -22.90 -9.68 -22.75
N PRO A 60 -21.85 -9.53 -23.59
CA PRO A 60 -20.52 -9.99 -23.21
C PRO A 60 -19.92 -9.16 -22.07
N VAL A 61 -19.32 -9.85 -21.10
CA VAL A 61 -18.42 -9.26 -20.10
C VAL A 61 -17.03 -9.19 -20.72
N VAL A 62 -16.49 -7.98 -20.78
CA VAL A 62 -15.24 -7.70 -21.48
C VAL A 62 -14.24 -7.10 -20.51
N PHE A 63 -13.06 -7.71 -20.41
CA PHE A 63 -11.89 -7.11 -19.80
C PHE A 63 -11.16 -6.23 -20.81
N HIS A 64 -10.74 -5.06 -20.36
CA HIS A 64 -10.07 -4.05 -21.15
C HIS A 64 -8.59 -3.99 -20.82
N ASP A 65 -7.78 -4.51 -21.74
CA ASP A 65 -6.32 -4.41 -21.69
C ASP A 65 -5.85 -3.17 -22.46
N GLU A 66 -4.58 -2.82 -22.33
CA GLU A 66 -3.93 -1.71 -23.03
C GLU A 66 -3.95 -1.87 -24.55
N ARG A 67 -3.86 -3.12 -25.04
CA ARG A 67 -3.73 -3.45 -26.47
C ARG A 67 -4.99 -4.04 -27.10
N GLY A 68 -5.92 -4.53 -26.29
CA GLY A 68 -7.04 -5.30 -26.79
C GLY A 68 -8.17 -5.50 -25.78
N VAL A 69 -9.04 -6.44 -26.11
CA VAL A 69 -10.20 -6.81 -25.31
C VAL A 69 -10.27 -8.32 -25.16
N ARG A 70 -10.56 -8.79 -23.94
CA ARG A 70 -10.79 -10.21 -23.65
C ARG A 70 -12.23 -10.40 -23.21
N ILE A 71 -12.97 -11.22 -23.92
CA ILE A 71 -14.32 -11.62 -23.49
C ILE A 71 -14.17 -12.71 -22.45
N LEU A 72 -14.71 -12.47 -21.26
CA LEU A 72 -14.70 -13.40 -20.14
C LEU A 72 -15.99 -14.21 -20.07
N GLU A 73 -17.11 -13.62 -20.52
CA GLU A 73 -18.40 -14.28 -20.59
C GLU A 73 -19.21 -13.73 -21.76
N LEU A 74 -19.99 -14.58 -22.45
CA LEU A 74 -20.80 -14.17 -23.60
C LEU A 74 -22.18 -13.58 -23.22
N GLN A 75 -22.67 -13.88 -22.01
CA GLN A 75 -24.01 -13.50 -21.53
C GLN A 75 -24.00 -13.14 -20.04
N GLY A 76 -23.25 -12.11 -19.67
CA GLY A 76 -23.18 -11.63 -18.30
C GLY A 76 -24.33 -10.68 -17.95
N LYS A 77 -24.75 -10.74 -16.69
CA LYS A 77 -25.80 -9.85 -16.11
C LYS A 77 -25.26 -8.87 -15.08
N ARG A 78 -24.10 -9.18 -14.51
CA ARG A 78 -23.45 -8.44 -13.43
C ARG A 78 -21.95 -8.48 -13.66
N CYS A 79 -21.24 -7.45 -13.24
CA CYS A 79 -19.80 -7.39 -13.36
C CYS A 79 -19.22 -6.72 -12.12
N TYR A 80 -18.56 -7.51 -11.29
CA TYR A 80 -17.88 -7.03 -10.10
C TYR A 80 -16.36 -7.12 -10.25
N GLY A 81 -15.65 -6.29 -9.49
CA GLY A 81 -14.20 -6.35 -9.36
C GLY A 81 -13.73 -6.10 -7.93
N ILE A 82 -12.53 -6.57 -7.58
CA ILE A 82 -11.94 -6.36 -6.26
C ILE A 82 -10.61 -5.61 -6.36
N ALA A 83 -10.44 -4.56 -5.56
CA ALA A 83 -9.16 -3.89 -5.35
C ALA A 83 -8.50 -4.46 -4.11
N LEU A 84 -7.25 -4.93 -4.22
CA LEU A 84 -6.50 -5.58 -3.16
C LEU A 84 -5.24 -4.75 -2.84
N ASP A 85 -5.07 -4.47 -1.55
CA ASP A 85 -3.82 -4.00 -0.95
C ASP A 85 -3.30 -5.10 -0.01
N ILE A 86 -2.15 -5.69 -0.37
CA ILE A 86 -1.54 -6.80 0.35
C ILE A 86 -0.26 -6.29 1.03
N GLY A 87 -0.43 -5.78 2.23
CA GLY A 87 0.67 -5.36 3.09
C GLY A 87 1.28 -6.53 3.87
N THR A 88 2.46 -6.30 4.43
CA THR A 88 3.15 -7.27 5.29
C THR A 88 2.28 -7.64 6.49
N THR A 89 1.61 -6.66 7.10
CA THR A 89 0.83 -6.86 8.32
C THR A 89 -0.67 -7.00 8.06
N ASN A 90 -1.21 -6.32 7.04
CA ASN A 90 -2.65 -6.28 6.79
C ASN A 90 -2.96 -6.51 5.32
N LEU A 91 -4.06 -7.20 5.09
CA LEU A 91 -4.69 -7.35 3.78
C LEU A 91 -5.96 -6.48 3.79
N VAL A 92 -6.12 -5.60 2.81
CA VAL A 92 -7.31 -4.75 2.67
C VAL A 92 -7.88 -4.93 1.27
N ALA A 93 -9.19 -5.10 1.18
CA ALA A 93 -9.88 -5.33 -0.08
C ALA A 93 -11.14 -4.49 -0.19
N SER A 94 -11.43 -3.97 -1.39
CA SER A 94 -12.70 -3.29 -1.69
C SER A 94 -13.39 -3.94 -2.88
N LEU A 95 -14.68 -4.21 -2.75
CA LEU A 95 -15.53 -4.75 -3.80
C LEU A 95 -16.24 -3.62 -4.55
N TYR A 96 -16.22 -3.69 -5.88
CA TYR A 96 -16.83 -2.72 -6.78
C TYR A 96 -17.88 -3.36 -7.67
N ASP A 97 -19.00 -2.67 -7.83
CA ASP A 97 -19.93 -2.87 -8.93
C ASP A 97 -19.45 -2.03 -10.10
N LEU A 98 -18.94 -2.69 -11.15
CA LEU A 98 -18.34 -2.03 -12.31
C LEU A 98 -19.42 -1.54 -13.28
N VAL A 99 -20.66 -2.02 -13.18
CA VAL A 99 -21.78 -1.52 -13.98
C VAL A 99 -22.37 -0.27 -13.33
N ALA A 100 -22.56 -0.30 -12.01
CA ALA A 100 -23.06 0.84 -11.25
C ALA A 100 -21.96 1.85 -10.86
N GLU A 101 -20.70 1.57 -11.24
CA GLU A 101 -19.50 2.39 -10.97
C GLU A 101 -19.37 2.83 -9.51
N ARG A 102 -19.64 1.92 -8.57
CA ARG A 102 -19.61 2.24 -7.13
C ARG A 102 -19.01 1.13 -6.29
N ARG A 103 -18.33 1.53 -5.21
CA ARG A 103 -17.87 0.61 -4.17
C ARG A 103 -19.07 0.06 -3.41
N LEU A 104 -19.10 -1.26 -3.21
CA LEU A 104 -20.14 -1.96 -2.46
C LEU A 104 -19.75 -2.15 -0.99
N SER A 105 -18.52 -2.60 -0.75
CA SER A 105 -18.02 -2.92 0.58
C SER A 105 -16.49 -2.88 0.61
N THR A 106 -15.95 -2.82 1.83
CA THR A 106 -14.52 -2.92 2.12
C THR A 106 -14.36 -3.90 3.26
N ALA A 107 -13.32 -4.73 3.21
CA ALA A 107 -12.97 -5.67 4.26
C ALA A 107 -11.46 -5.62 4.51
N SER A 108 -11.05 -5.95 5.73
CA SER A 108 -9.66 -6.13 6.08
C SER A 108 -9.45 -7.40 6.90
N LEU A 109 -8.22 -7.89 6.87
CA LEU A 109 -7.75 -9.06 7.60
C LEU A 109 -6.29 -8.82 7.99
N GLU A 110 -5.88 -9.28 9.17
CA GLU A 110 -4.45 -9.41 9.45
C GLU A 110 -3.83 -10.41 8.47
N ASN A 111 -2.63 -10.09 7.97
CA ASN A 111 -1.93 -10.98 7.05
C ASN A 111 -1.62 -12.30 7.77
N PRO A 112 -2.14 -13.45 7.29
CA PRO A 112 -1.93 -14.74 7.94
C PRO A 112 -0.46 -15.14 8.03
N GLN A 113 0.38 -14.56 7.18
CA GLN A 113 1.82 -14.80 7.20
C GLN A 113 2.53 -14.24 8.45
N VAL A 114 1.86 -13.39 9.25
CA VAL A 114 2.36 -12.91 10.55
C VAL A 114 2.67 -14.09 11.49
N ALA A 115 1.99 -15.23 11.34
CA ALA A 115 2.27 -16.43 12.11
C ALA A 115 3.67 -17.02 11.87
N PHE A 116 4.30 -16.74 10.72
CA PHE A 116 5.66 -17.20 10.39
C PHE A 116 6.72 -16.16 10.78
N SER A 117 6.43 -14.88 10.53
CA SER A 117 7.26 -13.75 10.96
C SER A 117 6.50 -12.43 10.77
N GLU A 118 6.77 -11.48 11.67
CA GLU A 118 6.20 -10.14 11.64
C GLU A 118 6.70 -9.29 10.46
N ASP A 119 7.91 -9.55 9.95
CA ASP A 119 8.55 -8.77 8.90
C ASP A 119 8.88 -9.58 7.63
N ILE A 120 9.15 -8.85 6.54
CA ILE A 120 9.39 -9.44 5.21
C ILE A 120 10.67 -10.28 5.18
N LEU A 121 11.75 -9.84 5.82
CA LEU A 121 13.04 -10.54 5.79
C LEU A 121 12.96 -11.85 6.57
N GLY A 122 12.28 -11.85 7.71
CA GLY A 122 12.00 -13.06 8.47
C GLY A 122 11.17 -14.06 7.68
N ARG A 123 10.18 -13.62 6.89
CA ARG A 123 9.42 -14.49 5.97
C ARG A 123 10.27 -15.04 4.84
N ILE A 124 11.16 -14.23 4.25
CA ILE A 124 12.10 -14.73 3.23
C ILE A 124 13.03 -15.78 3.85
N HIS A 125 13.55 -15.52 5.05
CA HIS A 125 14.39 -16.48 5.76
C HIS A 125 13.65 -17.78 6.05
N TYR A 126 12.39 -17.71 6.48
CA TYR A 126 11.53 -18.88 6.62
C TYR A 126 11.40 -19.63 5.29
N ALA A 127 11.12 -18.94 4.18
CA ALA A 127 11.03 -19.55 2.86
C ALA A 127 12.34 -20.20 2.40
N MET A 128 13.50 -19.64 2.77
CA MET A 128 14.81 -20.22 2.49
C MET A 128 15.02 -21.57 3.21
N LEU A 129 14.46 -21.73 4.40
CA LEU A 129 14.62 -22.93 5.24
C LEU A 129 13.55 -24.00 4.96
N HIS A 130 12.31 -23.57 4.74
CA HIS A 130 11.14 -24.44 4.72
C HIS A 130 10.44 -24.53 3.35
N GLY A 131 10.82 -23.68 2.39
CA GLY A 131 10.13 -23.56 1.10
C GLY A 131 9.03 -22.49 1.11
N LEU A 132 8.48 -22.21 -0.07
CA LEU A 132 7.53 -21.11 -0.30
C LEU A 132 6.07 -21.50 0.01
N ASP A 133 5.75 -22.78 -0.08
CA ASP A 133 4.37 -23.27 -0.21
C ASP A 133 3.48 -22.82 0.96
N GLU A 134 3.95 -22.96 2.21
CA GLU A 134 3.17 -22.57 3.39
C GLU A 134 2.86 -21.06 3.42
N LEU A 135 3.83 -20.22 3.01
CA LEU A 135 3.65 -18.78 2.94
C LEU A 135 2.70 -18.37 1.80
N HIS A 136 2.80 -19.05 0.66
CA HIS A 136 1.90 -18.86 -0.47
C HIS A 136 0.46 -19.24 -0.11
N GLU A 137 0.26 -20.45 0.40
CA GLU A 137 -1.06 -20.98 0.78
C GLU A 137 -1.73 -20.11 1.85
N ALA A 138 -0.99 -19.72 2.89
CA ALA A 138 -1.51 -18.85 3.94
C ALA A 138 -1.99 -17.50 3.40
N LEU A 139 -1.27 -16.93 2.42
CA LEU A 139 -1.62 -15.65 1.82
C LEU A 139 -2.84 -15.77 0.88
N VAL A 140 -2.87 -16.81 0.03
CA VAL A 140 -4.01 -17.10 -0.85
C VAL A 140 -5.29 -17.38 -0.04
N ASP A 141 -5.19 -18.13 1.05
CA ASP A 141 -6.29 -18.35 1.99
C ASP A 141 -6.76 -17.04 2.65
N GLY A 142 -5.82 -16.16 3.03
CA GLY A 142 -6.12 -14.80 3.49
C GLY A 142 -6.92 -13.98 2.48
N VAL A 143 -6.51 -13.99 1.20
CA VAL A 143 -7.23 -13.31 0.12
C VAL A 143 -8.61 -13.92 -0.10
N ASN A 144 -8.73 -15.24 -0.13
CA ASN A 144 -10.01 -15.92 -0.32
C ASN A 144 -11.00 -15.63 0.81
N ARG A 145 -10.55 -15.57 2.07
CA ARG A 145 -11.39 -15.12 3.19
C ARG A 145 -11.84 -13.68 3.04
N LEU A 146 -11.02 -12.79 2.47
CA LEU A 146 -11.45 -11.42 2.17
C LEU A 146 -12.52 -11.40 1.07
N VAL A 147 -12.36 -12.19 0.01
CA VAL A 147 -13.37 -12.34 -1.05
C VAL A 147 -14.69 -12.82 -0.45
N GLU A 148 -14.65 -13.90 0.35
CA GLU A 148 -15.84 -14.45 1.04
C GLU A 148 -16.54 -13.37 1.89
N ARG A 149 -15.79 -12.65 2.74
CA ARG A 149 -16.34 -11.54 3.53
C ARG A 149 -16.99 -10.46 2.67
N LEU A 150 -16.35 -10.04 1.58
CA LEU A 150 -16.89 -9.00 0.69
C LEU A 150 -18.19 -9.45 0.03
N CYS A 151 -18.23 -10.71 -0.43
CA CYS A 151 -19.41 -11.33 -1.03
C CYS A 151 -20.56 -11.43 -0.02
N ASP A 152 -20.29 -11.91 1.19
CA ASP A 152 -21.28 -12.06 2.27
C ASP A 152 -21.90 -10.71 2.66
N HIS A 153 -21.08 -9.67 2.88
CA HIS A 153 -21.57 -8.33 3.22
C HIS A 153 -22.44 -7.71 2.12
N SER A 154 -22.21 -8.10 0.86
CA SER A 154 -22.85 -7.49 -0.30
C SER A 154 -23.95 -8.36 -0.91
N GLY A 155 -24.13 -9.60 -0.44
CA GLY A 155 -25.08 -10.57 -0.96
C GLY A 155 -24.83 -10.94 -2.42
N ILE A 156 -23.56 -11.10 -2.82
CA ILE A 156 -23.19 -11.45 -4.20
C ILE A 156 -22.51 -12.82 -4.28
N ASP A 157 -22.56 -13.43 -5.46
CA ASP A 157 -21.83 -14.65 -5.78
C ASP A 157 -20.38 -14.31 -6.21
N PRO A 158 -19.34 -14.98 -5.67
CA PRO A 158 -17.96 -14.83 -6.14
C PRO A 158 -17.76 -15.05 -7.65
N ASP A 159 -18.59 -15.89 -8.30
CA ASP A 159 -18.55 -16.09 -9.75
C ASP A 159 -18.96 -14.82 -10.53
N GLY A 160 -19.57 -13.82 -9.88
CA GLY A 160 -19.83 -12.51 -10.47
C GLY A 160 -18.61 -11.57 -10.52
N ILE A 161 -17.47 -11.98 -9.95
CA ILE A 161 -16.25 -11.17 -9.85
C ILE A 161 -15.29 -11.55 -10.98
N TYR A 162 -15.11 -10.64 -11.94
CA TYR A 162 -14.39 -10.92 -13.19
C TYR A 162 -12.97 -10.37 -13.21
N CYS A 163 -12.62 -9.44 -12.33
CA CYS A 163 -11.26 -8.94 -12.24
C CYS A 163 -10.88 -8.55 -10.82
N ALA A 164 -9.59 -8.64 -10.54
CA ALA A 164 -8.98 -8.08 -9.34
C ALA A 164 -7.76 -7.24 -9.72
N THR A 165 -7.50 -6.17 -8.98
CA THR A 165 -6.26 -5.39 -9.05
C THR A 165 -5.48 -5.57 -7.76
N LEU A 166 -4.17 -5.78 -7.85
CA LEU A 166 -3.29 -6.04 -6.72
C LEU A 166 -2.19 -4.98 -6.61
N SER A 167 -2.18 -4.25 -5.50
CA SER A 167 -1.07 -3.42 -5.04
C SER A 167 -0.42 -4.09 -3.82
N ALA A 168 0.89 -4.30 -3.87
CA ALA A 168 1.66 -4.92 -2.80
C ALA A 168 3.14 -4.59 -2.97
N ASN A 169 3.94 -4.70 -1.90
CA ASN A 169 5.39 -4.67 -2.06
C ASN A 169 5.88 -5.90 -2.85
N THR A 170 7.07 -5.80 -3.42
CA THR A 170 7.64 -6.82 -4.31
C THR A 170 7.61 -8.23 -3.72
N VAL A 171 7.94 -8.37 -2.43
CA VAL A 171 8.02 -9.68 -1.78
C VAL A 171 6.62 -10.27 -1.54
N MET A 172 5.67 -9.44 -1.11
CA MET A 172 4.27 -9.86 -0.97
C MET A 172 3.67 -10.28 -2.31
N THR A 173 3.99 -9.58 -3.41
CA THR A 173 3.62 -10.02 -4.77
C THR A 173 4.21 -11.39 -5.09
N HIS A 174 5.48 -11.64 -4.80
CA HIS A 174 6.12 -12.93 -5.09
C HIS A 174 5.51 -14.06 -4.26
N PHE A 175 5.25 -13.86 -2.96
CA PHE A 175 4.55 -14.84 -2.15
C PHE A 175 3.16 -15.16 -2.70
N LEU A 176 2.39 -14.15 -3.07
CA LEU A 176 1.02 -14.36 -3.58
C LEU A 176 1.00 -15.10 -4.91
N LEU A 177 2.00 -14.86 -5.75
CA LEU A 177 2.14 -15.49 -7.07
C LEU A 177 2.89 -16.84 -7.03
N GLY A 178 3.35 -17.30 -5.87
CA GLY A 178 4.12 -18.54 -5.76
C GLY A 178 5.51 -18.46 -6.44
N LEU A 179 6.12 -17.26 -6.46
CA LEU A 179 7.41 -17.01 -7.09
C LEU A 179 8.57 -17.05 -6.09
N GLU A 180 9.74 -17.43 -6.60
CA GLU A 180 11.00 -17.50 -5.84
C GLU A 180 11.37 -16.16 -5.18
N VAL A 181 11.76 -16.19 -3.89
CA VAL A 181 12.10 -14.99 -3.09
C VAL A 181 13.53 -15.02 -2.53
N ARG A 182 14.23 -16.17 -2.56
CA ARG A 182 15.52 -16.37 -1.88
C ARG A 182 16.64 -15.43 -2.34
N TYR A 183 16.53 -14.89 -3.57
CA TYR A 183 17.54 -14.00 -4.15
C TYR A 183 17.22 -12.50 -3.98
N ILE A 184 16.04 -12.14 -3.47
CA ILE A 184 15.67 -10.74 -3.22
C ILE A 184 16.58 -10.08 -2.17
N PRO A 185 16.91 -10.71 -1.02
CA PRO A 185 17.76 -10.08 -0.01
C PRO A 185 19.26 -10.27 -0.25
N VAL A 186 19.65 -10.99 -1.31
CA VAL A 186 21.05 -11.29 -1.63
C VAL A 186 21.50 -10.35 -2.73
N GLU A 187 22.56 -9.58 -2.49
CA GLU A 187 23.16 -8.70 -3.50
C GLU A 187 23.40 -9.46 -4.83
N PRO A 188 22.95 -8.94 -5.99
CA PRO A 188 22.47 -7.58 -6.25
C PRO A 188 20.93 -7.40 -6.16
N TYR A 189 20.27 -8.10 -5.24
CA TYR A 189 18.87 -7.93 -4.80
C TYR A 189 17.83 -8.17 -5.90
N ILE A 190 17.90 -9.30 -6.61
CA ILE A 190 17.12 -9.47 -7.86
C ILE A 190 15.82 -10.26 -7.62
N PRO A 191 14.63 -9.66 -7.86
CA PRO A 191 13.36 -10.40 -7.90
C PRO A 191 13.20 -11.19 -9.20
N VAL A 192 12.26 -12.13 -9.23
CA VAL A 192 11.94 -12.93 -10.44
C VAL A 192 11.40 -12.03 -11.55
N ILE A 193 10.52 -11.08 -11.19
CA ILE A 193 9.87 -10.18 -12.13
C ILE A 193 9.57 -8.82 -11.50
N HIS A 194 9.79 -7.76 -12.26
CA HIS A 194 9.37 -6.41 -11.87
C HIS A 194 7.93 -6.10 -12.28
N SER A 195 7.52 -6.43 -13.51
CA SER A 195 6.18 -6.11 -13.99
C SER A 195 5.44 -7.42 -14.29
N PRO A 196 4.76 -8.03 -13.30
CA PRO A 196 3.95 -9.19 -13.58
C PRO A 196 2.80 -8.79 -14.50
N TRP A 197 2.52 -9.66 -15.46
CA TRP A 197 1.49 -9.51 -16.48
C TRP A 197 0.09 -9.74 -15.89
N LEU A 198 -0.92 -9.63 -16.76
CA LEU A 198 -2.28 -10.07 -16.47
C LEU A 198 -2.32 -11.59 -16.34
N ILE A 199 -2.71 -12.09 -15.17
CA ILE A 199 -2.71 -13.52 -14.82
C ILE A 199 -4.16 -14.01 -14.67
N ASN A 200 -4.46 -15.28 -14.99
CA ASN A 200 -5.75 -15.84 -14.62
C ASN A 200 -5.78 -16.02 -13.10
N ALA A 201 -6.76 -15.44 -12.42
CA ALA A 201 -6.81 -15.46 -10.95
C ALA A 201 -6.85 -16.89 -10.37
N SER A 202 -7.37 -17.86 -11.14
CA SER A 202 -7.35 -19.27 -10.79
C SER A 202 -5.95 -19.87 -10.69
N GLU A 203 -4.96 -19.37 -11.44
CA GLU A 203 -3.56 -19.82 -11.35
C GLU A 203 -2.93 -19.43 -10.01
N CYS A 204 -3.44 -18.37 -9.37
CA CYS A 204 -3.03 -17.93 -8.03
C CYS A 204 -3.92 -18.52 -6.91
N GLY A 205 -4.87 -19.40 -7.24
CA GLY A 205 -5.77 -20.01 -6.26
C GLY A 205 -6.91 -19.10 -5.77
N PHE A 206 -7.23 -18.01 -6.48
CA PHE A 206 -8.31 -17.10 -6.07
C PHE A 206 -9.68 -17.69 -6.38
N ARG A 207 -10.59 -17.58 -5.42
CA ARG A 207 -11.99 -18.05 -5.51
C ARG A 207 -12.92 -16.94 -6.01
N ILE A 208 -12.64 -16.46 -7.22
CA ILE A 208 -13.53 -15.58 -8.00
C ILE A 208 -14.00 -16.33 -9.25
N ASN A 209 -14.59 -15.64 -10.24
CA ASN A 209 -14.94 -16.27 -11.52
C ASN A 209 -13.76 -17.05 -12.11
N LYS A 210 -14.01 -18.25 -12.65
CA LYS A 210 -12.97 -19.14 -13.21
C LYS A 210 -12.16 -18.53 -14.36
N LYS A 211 -12.72 -17.55 -15.07
CA LYS A 211 -12.04 -16.77 -16.12
C LYS A 211 -11.62 -15.39 -15.61
N GLY A 212 -11.77 -15.15 -14.32
CA GLY A 212 -11.41 -13.90 -13.68
C GLY A 212 -9.92 -13.61 -13.82
N LEU A 213 -9.59 -12.34 -13.98
CA LEU A 213 -8.22 -11.90 -14.23
C LEU A 213 -7.67 -11.11 -13.06
N LEU A 214 -6.40 -11.34 -12.75
CA LEU A 214 -5.64 -10.59 -11.75
C LEU A 214 -4.67 -9.65 -12.48
N TYR A 215 -4.89 -8.35 -12.33
CA TYR A 215 -3.92 -7.32 -12.69
C TYR A 215 -3.05 -7.00 -11.48
N THR A 216 -1.74 -7.15 -11.61
CA THR A 216 -0.78 -6.78 -10.57
C THR A 216 -0.07 -5.49 -10.95
N PHE A 217 0.00 -4.53 -10.03
CA PHE A 217 0.84 -3.35 -10.24
C PHE A 217 2.31 -3.76 -10.42
N PRO A 218 3.06 -3.06 -11.28
CA PRO A 218 4.47 -3.36 -11.46
C PRO A 218 5.28 -2.91 -10.24
N ASN A 219 6.23 -3.74 -9.84
CA ASN A 219 7.25 -3.43 -8.85
C ASN A 219 8.32 -2.50 -9.43
N ALA A 220 8.82 -1.58 -8.60
CA ALA A 220 9.84 -0.60 -8.96
C ALA A 220 11.26 -0.97 -8.48
N GLY A 221 11.39 -1.93 -7.57
CA GLY A 221 12.67 -2.41 -7.04
C GLY A 221 12.47 -3.66 -6.19
N SER A 222 13.51 -4.08 -5.48
CA SER A 222 13.50 -5.28 -4.63
C SER A 222 12.61 -5.11 -3.40
N TYR A 223 12.57 -3.89 -2.86
CA TYR A 223 11.80 -3.51 -1.68
C TYR A 223 10.77 -2.41 -1.95
N VAL A 224 10.64 -1.96 -3.21
CA VAL A 224 9.61 -1.00 -3.64
C VAL A 224 8.71 -1.70 -4.65
N GLY A 225 7.49 -2.01 -4.25
CA GLY A 225 6.57 -2.76 -5.09
C GLY A 225 5.49 -1.93 -5.76
N GLY A 226 4.46 -2.64 -6.22
CA GLY A 226 3.29 -2.06 -6.86
C GLY A 226 2.39 -1.25 -5.93
N ASP A 227 2.50 -1.41 -4.61
CA ASP A 227 1.91 -0.53 -3.60
C ASP A 227 2.35 0.92 -3.75
N ILE A 228 3.63 1.16 -3.94
CA ILE A 228 4.17 2.51 -4.14
C ILE A 228 3.80 3.07 -5.51
N VAL A 229 3.80 2.24 -6.55
CA VAL A 229 3.34 2.67 -7.89
C VAL A 229 1.86 3.05 -7.86
N ALA A 230 1.03 2.26 -7.17
CA ALA A 230 -0.37 2.58 -6.92
C ALA A 230 -0.51 3.88 -6.11
N GLY A 231 0.38 4.13 -5.14
CA GLY A 231 0.37 5.37 -4.37
C GLY A 231 0.74 6.62 -5.18
N ILE A 232 1.70 6.50 -6.10
CA ILE A 232 2.06 7.56 -7.04
C ILE A 232 0.87 7.90 -7.96
N LEU A 233 0.15 6.87 -8.41
CA LEU A 233 -1.07 7.05 -9.20
C LEU A 233 -2.16 7.76 -8.37
N ALA A 234 -2.41 7.29 -7.15
CA ALA A 234 -3.45 7.81 -6.26
C ALA A 234 -3.26 9.28 -5.87
N THR A 235 -2.01 9.69 -5.61
CA THR A 235 -1.67 11.07 -5.25
C THR A 235 -1.63 12.02 -6.44
N GLY A 236 -1.41 11.48 -7.66
CA GLY A 236 -1.23 12.29 -8.85
C GLY A 236 0.06 13.13 -8.84
N LEU A 237 1.04 12.82 -7.98
CA LEU A 237 2.31 13.57 -7.92
C LEU A 237 3.05 13.56 -9.26
N HIS A 238 2.91 12.47 -10.02
CA HIS A 238 3.49 12.28 -11.35
C HIS A 238 2.84 13.14 -12.45
N LYS A 239 1.87 14.00 -12.11
CA LYS A 239 1.26 14.99 -13.02
C LYS A 239 1.68 16.42 -12.68
N ARG A 240 2.36 16.62 -11.55
CA ARG A 240 2.76 17.95 -11.05
C ARG A 240 4.00 18.44 -11.79
N GLN A 241 4.12 19.77 -11.93
CA GLN A 241 5.32 20.38 -12.50
C GLN A 241 6.42 20.50 -11.44
N ARG A 242 6.07 20.94 -10.23
CA ARG A 242 7.02 21.04 -9.12
C ARG A 242 7.16 19.68 -8.41
N PRO A 243 8.35 19.38 -7.86
CA PRO A 243 8.57 18.15 -7.10
C PRO A 243 7.63 18.03 -5.90
N SER A 244 7.10 16.84 -5.69
CA SER A 244 6.36 16.46 -4.49
C SER A 244 6.95 15.17 -3.92
N ILE A 245 6.72 14.95 -2.62
CA ILE A 245 7.17 13.75 -1.92
C ILE A 245 5.94 12.93 -1.54
N LEU A 246 6.01 11.61 -1.68
CA LEU A 246 5.10 10.66 -1.04
C LEU A 246 5.90 9.83 -0.04
N ILE A 247 5.46 9.82 1.20
CA ILE A 247 5.99 8.98 2.28
C ILE A 247 4.92 7.94 2.58
N ASP A 248 5.21 6.68 2.31
CA ASP A 248 4.38 5.57 2.78
C ASP A 248 5.02 5.01 4.05
N VAL A 249 4.28 5.09 5.16
CA VAL A 249 4.74 4.56 6.44
C VAL A 249 3.92 3.34 6.78
N GLY A 250 4.50 2.19 6.43
CA GLY A 250 4.05 0.87 6.83
C GLY A 250 5.06 0.21 7.77
N THR A 251 5.22 -1.11 7.62
CA THR A 251 6.26 -1.88 8.30
C THR A 251 7.65 -1.43 7.84
N ASN A 252 7.73 -1.03 6.58
CA ASN A 252 8.86 -0.34 5.97
C ASN A 252 8.49 1.14 5.78
N ALA A 253 9.50 1.98 5.55
CA ALA A 253 9.27 3.34 5.08
C ALA A 253 9.77 3.47 3.65
N GLU A 254 8.83 3.72 2.74
CA GLU A 254 9.09 4.01 1.35
C GLU A 254 8.92 5.51 1.12
N VAL A 255 9.90 6.09 0.43
CA VAL A 255 9.90 7.51 0.09
C VAL A 255 10.00 7.65 -1.43
N VAL A 256 9.08 8.41 -1.98
CA VAL A 256 9.06 8.82 -3.38
C VAL A 256 9.27 10.31 -3.44
N ILE A 257 10.14 10.77 -4.34
CA ILE A 257 10.22 12.17 -4.75
C ILE A 257 10.11 12.23 -6.27
N GLY A 258 9.29 13.14 -6.78
CA GLY A 258 9.10 13.21 -8.22
C GLY A 258 8.18 14.31 -8.68
N ASN A 259 8.07 14.41 -9.99
CA ASN A 259 7.14 15.26 -10.70
C ASN A 259 6.69 14.56 -12.00
N ARG A 260 6.17 15.30 -12.97
CA ARG A 260 5.75 14.75 -14.26
C ARG A 260 6.89 14.26 -15.15
N ASP A 261 8.12 14.70 -14.92
CA ASP A 261 9.26 14.43 -15.79
C ASP A 261 10.13 13.28 -15.26
N TRP A 262 10.27 13.14 -13.95
CA TRP A 262 11.10 12.10 -13.31
C TRP A 262 10.53 11.68 -11.96
N ILE A 263 10.85 10.45 -11.53
CA ILE A 263 10.45 9.91 -10.23
C ILE A 263 11.63 9.11 -9.66
N LEU A 264 12.02 9.41 -8.43
CA LEU A 264 13.01 8.67 -7.66
C LEU A 264 12.30 8.02 -6.46
N VAL A 265 12.51 6.73 -6.26
CA VAL A 265 11.91 5.97 -5.16
C VAL A 265 12.99 5.27 -4.35
N SER A 266 12.78 5.15 -3.05
CA SER A 266 13.65 4.38 -2.17
C SER A 266 12.85 3.73 -1.06
N ALA A 267 13.33 2.59 -0.59
CA ALA A 267 12.88 1.95 0.63
C ALA A 267 14.00 2.06 1.67
N GLY A 268 13.66 2.50 2.87
CA GLY A 268 14.56 2.55 4.00
C GLY A 268 14.07 1.67 5.14
N ALA A 269 15.01 1.12 5.91
CA ALA A 269 14.70 0.48 7.18
C ALA A 269 14.33 1.54 8.23
N ALA A 270 13.11 2.08 8.17
CA ALA A 270 12.58 2.83 9.30
C ALA A 270 12.27 1.94 10.49
N GLY A 271 12.10 0.62 10.30
CA GLY A 271 11.76 -0.30 11.39
C GLY A 271 10.33 -0.11 11.91
N PRO A 272 9.70 -1.17 12.44
CA PRO A 272 8.25 -1.20 12.76
C PRO A 272 7.78 -0.34 13.96
N ALA A 273 8.56 0.65 14.43
CA ALA A 273 8.23 1.40 15.66
C ALA A 273 6.89 2.14 15.58
N LEU A 274 6.42 2.44 14.36
CA LEU A 274 5.24 3.25 14.11
C LEU A 274 3.97 2.42 13.87
N GLU A 275 4.11 1.10 13.63
CA GLU A 275 3.00 0.16 13.38
C GLU A 275 2.74 -0.83 14.53
N GLY A 276 3.45 -0.67 15.66
CA GLY A 276 3.21 -1.44 16.89
C GLY A 276 4.14 -2.66 17.08
N GLY A 277 4.99 -2.99 16.12
CA GLY A 277 5.89 -4.16 16.20
C GLY A 277 7.14 -3.98 17.08
N ILE A 278 7.43 -2.77 17.56
CA ILE A 278 8.60 -2.54 18.45
C ILE A 278 8.19 -2.15 19.87
N LEU A 279 6.98 -1.63 20.05
CA LEU A 279 6.52 -1.13 21.33
C LEU A 279 5.70 -2.21 22.03
N ARG A 280 6.05 -2.55 23.26
CA ARG A 280 5.35 -3.52 24.11
C ARG A 280 3.89 -3.16 24.31
N SER A 281 3.61 -1.88 24.52
CA SER A 281 2.25 -1.34 24.59
C SER A 281 1.79 -0.74 23.25
N GLY A 282 2.53 -0.99 22.17
CA GLY A 282 2.19 -0.57 20.82
C GLY A 282 0.92 -1.27 20.33
N MET A 283 0.04 -0.52 19.69
CA MET A 283 -1.10 -1.09 19.00
C MET A 283 -1.49 -0.25 17.78
N ARG A 284 -2.32 -0.83 16.91
CA ARG A 284 -2.86 -0.13 15.75
C ARG A 284 -3.80 1.01 16.17
N ALA A 285 -4.10 1.90 15.22
CA ALA A 285 -5.05 2.98 15.39
C ALA A 285 -6.51 2.46 15.43
N GLU A 286 -6.84 1.70 16.47
CA GLU A 286 -8.16 1.09 16.72
C GLU A 286 -8.72 1.50 18.09
N GLY A 287 -9.95 1.06 18.40
CA GLY A 287 -10.62 1.36 19.67
C GLY A 287 -9.72 1.10 20.89
N GLY A 288 -9.53 2.14 21.72
CA GLY A 288 -8.69 2.10 22.92
C GLY A 288 -7.21 2.42 22.70
N ALA A 289 -6.77 2.69 21.46
CA ALA A 289 -5.41 3.14 21.19
C ALA A 289 -5.24 4.62 21.56
N ILE A 290 -4.22 4.93 22.37
CA ILE A 290 -3.83 6.31 22.67
C ILE A 290 -3.20 6.92 21.41
N TYR A 291 -3.82 8.00 20.91
CA TYR A 291 -3.41 8.69 19.69
C TYR A 291 -3.05 10.17 19.89
N ARG A 292 -3.34 10.71 21.08
CA ARG A 292 -2.99 12.06 21.50
C ARG A 292 -2.44 12.04 22.90
N ILE A 293 -1.34 12.76 23.12
CA ILE A 293 -0.74 12.99 24.42
C ILE A 293 -0.34 14.46 24.55
N GLU A 294 -0.60 15.03 25.72
CA GLU A 294 -0.22 16.39 26.10
C GLU A 294 0.34 16.36 27.53
N ILE A 295 1.43 17.08 27.79
CA ILE A 295 2.01 17.22 29.14
C ILE A 295 1.83 18.66 29.60
N ASN A 296 1.17 18.84 30.75
CA ASN A 296 0.94 20.17 31.32
C ASN A 296 2.27 20.82 31.76
N ASP A 297 2.49 22.09 31.41
CA ASP A 297 3.74 22.78 31.72
C ASP A 297 3.94 23.10 33.20
N HIS A 298 2.85 23.25 33.97
CA HIS A 298 2.88 23.63 35.38
C HIS A 298 3.06 22.43 36.31
N ASP A 299 2.21 21.41 36.19
CA ASP A 299 2.17 20.26 37.10
C ASP A 299 2.77 18.99 36.49
N ARG A 300 3.21 19.05 35.23
CA ARG A 300 3.79 17.94 34.47
C ARG A 300 2.86 16.75 34.28
N THR A 301 1.55 16.87 34.54
CA THR A 301 0.59 15.77 34.37
C THR A 301 0.39 15.40 32.90
N ILE A 302 0.24 14.10 32.63
CA ILE A 302 -0.06 13.57 31.30
C ILE A 302 -1.57 13.58 31.09
N LYS A 303 -2.00 14.14 29.96
CA LYS A 303 -3.35 13.99 29.41
C LYS A 303 -3.27 13.22 28.12
N TYR A 304 -4.26 12.37 27.85
CA TYR A 304 -4.31 11.58 26.63
C TYR A 304 -5.72 11.47 26.07
N ARG A 305 -5.84 11.07 24.80
CA ARG A 305 -7.11 10.65 24.18
C ARG A 305 -6.95 9.31 23.49
N THR A 306 -8.02 8.52 23.50
CA THR A 306 -8.09 7.21 22.87
C THR A 306 -9.05 7.23 21.67
N ILE A 307 -8.78 6.39 20.69
CA ILE A 307 -9.68 6.22 19.54
C ILE A 307 -11.00 5.60 20.04
N LYS A 308 -12.14 6.12 19.54
CA LYS A 308 -13.51 5.79 19.96
C LYS A 308 -13.83 6.08 21.44
N ASP A 309 -12.99 6.83 22.14
CA ASP A 309 -13.13 7.10 23.58
C ASP A 309 -13.23 5.82 24.44
N GLU A 310 -12.70 4.70 23.94
CA GLU A 310 -12.65 3.42 24.65
C GLU A 310 -11.48 3.40 25.69
N PRO A 311 -11.52 2.55 26.72
CA PRO A 311 -10.44 2.43 27.70
C PRO A 311 -9.07 2.16 27.05
N PRO A 312 -7.98 2.75 27.58
CA PRO A 312 -6.64 2.65 27.00
C PRO A 312 -6.10 1.21 27.05
N ARG A 313 -5.79 0.66 25.89
CA ARG A 313 -5.25 -0.71 25.72
C ARG A 313 -3.83 -0.73 25.16
N GLY A 314 -3.38 0.40 24.62
CA GLY A 314 -2.07 0.57 24.00
C GLY A 314 -1.92 1.96 23.41
N ILE A 315 -0.82 2.19 22.70
CA ILE A 315 -0.48 3.46 22.05
C ILE A 315 -0.22 3.22 20.55
N CYS A 316 -0.75 4.07 19.68
CA CYS A 316 -0.48 3.99 18.24
C CYS A 316 0.64 4.96 17.83
N GLY A 317 1.16 4.83 16.60
CA GLY A 317 2.31 5.62 16.13
C GLY A 317 2.16 7.14 16.33
N SER A 318 0.97 7.69 16.08
CA SER A 318 0.69 9.12 16.35
C SER A 318 0.76 9.49 17.84
N GLY A 319 0.33 8.60 18.73
CA GLY A 319 0.45 8.78 20.18
C GLY A 319 1.91 8.74 20.64
N VAL A 320 2.75 7.90 20.04
CA VAL A 320 4.19 7.80 20.34
C VAL A 320 4.91 9.08 19.92
N ILE A 321 4.61 9.60 18.73
CA ILE A 321 5.13 10.89 18.25
C ILE A 321 4.76 12.00 19.24
N ASP A 322 3.49 12.08 19.65
CA ASP A 322 3.04 13.08 20.62
C ASP A 322 3.73 12.89 21.99
N LEU A 323 3.87 11.65 22.47
CA LEU A 323 4.57 11.34 23.72
C LEU A 323 6.00 11.88 23.72
N VAL A 324 6.80 11.47 22.74
CA VAL A 324 8.22 11.81 22.68
C VAL A 324 8.41 13.31 22.44
N ALA A 325 7.55 13.92 21.61
CA ALA A 325 7.53 15.37 21.39
C ALA A 325 7.26 16.13 22.69
N GLU A 326 6.24 15.74 23.46
CA GLU A 326 5.88 16.40 24.71
C GLU A 326 6.94 16.18 25.80
N LEU A 327 7.49 14.97 25.92
CA LEU A 327 8.59 14.68 26.86
C LEU A 327 9.82 15.55 26.57
N TYR A 328 10.14 15.74 25.28
CA TYR A 328 11.26 16.57 24.86
C TYR A 328 10.97 18.05 25.11
N ARG A 329 9.80 18.54 24.68
CA ARG A 329 9.35 19.94 24.86
C ARG A 329 9.36 20.36 26.33
N THR A 330 9.01 19.44 27.22
CA THR A 330 8.94 19.69 28.67
C THR A 330 10.27 19.46 29.41
N GLY A 331 11.33 19.02 28.72
CA GLY A 331 12.64 18.75 29.31
C GLY A 331 12.69 17.50 30.20
N ILE A 332 11.75 16.58 30.00
CA ILE A 332 11.74 15.29 30.71
C ILE A 332 12.77 14.35 30.10
N ILE A 333 12.89 14.36 28.78
CA ILE A 333 13.97 13.68 28.04
C ILE A 333 14.92 14.70 27.42
N ASP A 334 16.18 14.30 27.24
CA ASP A 334 17.15 15.09 26.48
C ASP A 334 17.08 14.82 24.96
N SER A 335 17.98 15.43 24.19
CA SER A 335 18.05 15.24 22.74
C SER A 335 18.43 13.83 22.30
N ARG A 336 18.83 12.94 23.21
CA ARG A 336 19.10 11.51 22.92
C ARG A 336 17.97 10.60 23.40
N GLY A 337 16.85 11.17 23.84
CA GLY A 337 15.73 10.41 24.38
C GLY A 337 15.93 9.90 25.80
N ARG A 338 17.00 10.31 26.50
CA ARG A 338 17.27 9.84 27.87
C ARG A 338 16.49 10.64 28.89
N ILE A 339 15.92 9.96 29.87
CA ILE A 339 15.15 10.59 30.94
C ILE A 339 16.10 11.38 31.86
N ARG A 340 15.82 12.69 32.03
CA ARG A 340 16.60 13.61 32.87
C ARG A 340 15.85 14.12 34.09
N THR A 341 14.53 14.24 33.99
CA THR A 341 13.69 14.78 35.05
C THR A 341 12.85 13.67 35.65
N LYS A 342 12.87 13.51 36.97
CA LYS A 342 11.97 12.58 37.67
C LYS A 342 10.57 13.18 37.74
N THR A 343 9.57 12.40 37.36
CA THR A 343 8.14 12.75 37.46
C THR A 343 7.37 11.63 38.16
N SER A 344 6.12 11.89 38.52
CA SER A 344 5.25 10.92 39.21
C SER A 344 4.86 9.71 38.37
N TYR A 345 5.09 9.70 37.05
CA TYR A 345 4.82 8.59 36.13
C TYR A 345 6.08 7.89 35.64
N ILE A 346 7.27 8.35 36.04
CA ILE A 346 8.50 7.61 35.76
C ILE A 346 8.67 6.52 36.83
N ARG A 347 8.87 5.30 36.37
CA ARG A 347 9.12 4.11 37.20
C ARG A 347 10.42 3.45 36.78
N GLN A 348 11.08 2.78 37.71
CA GLN A 348 12.21 1.90 37.39
C GLN A 348 11.80 0.46 37.63
N ARG A 349 12.07 -0.42 36.65
CA ARG A 349 11.84 -1.86 36.73
C ARG A 349 13.06 -2.56 36.09
N ASP A 350 13.69 -3.48 36.81
CA ASP A 350 14.85 -4.25 36.35
C ASP A 350 16.01 -3.40 35.77
N GLY A 351 16.24 -2.21 36.33
CA GLY A 351 17.29 -1.29 35.88
C GLY A 351 16.94 -0.44 34.66
N GLU A 352 15.74 -0.60 34.09
CA GLU A 352 15.21 0.19 32.99
C GLU A 352 14.16 1.20 33.48
N SER A 353 14.18 2.40 32.92
CA SER A 353 13.20 3.44 33.23
C SER A 353 12.01 3.37 32.26
N PHE A 354 10.80 3.49 32.81
CA PHE A 354 9.53 3.45 32.09
C PHE A 354 8.74 4.72 32.36
N ILE A 355 8.08 5.23 31.32
CA ILE A 355 7.07 6.28 31.38
C ILE A 355 5.71 5.59 31.38
N GLU A 356 5.05 5.59 32.53
CA GLU A 356 3.74 4.98 32.75
C GLU A 356 2.64 6.00 32.40
N ILE A 357 2.03 5.87 31.21
CA ILE A 357 0.95 6.75 30.77
C ILE A 357 -0.35 6.36 31.48
N THR A 358 -0.58 5.06 31.61
CA THR A 358 -1.69 4.44 32.34
C THR A 358 -1.20 3.14 33.00
N GLU A 359 -2.03 2.50 33.82
CA GLU A 359 -1.71 1.17 34.39
C GLU A 359 -1.45 0.10 33.32
N SER A 360 -2.05 0.24 32.13
CA SER A 360 -1.95 -0.70 31.00
C SER A 360 -0.94 -0.27 29.93
N VAL A 361 -0.51 0.99 29.92
CA VAL A 361 0.32 1.56 28.85
C VAL A 361 1.55 2.22 29.46
N ALA A 362 2.72 1.61 29.20
CA ALA A 362 4.00 2.15 29.60
C ALA A 362 5.01 2.02 28.45
N ILE A 363 5.91 2.99 28.35
CA ILE A 363 6.96 3.02 27.32
C ILE A 363 8.32 3.16 28.00
N SER A 364 9.26 2.29 27.64
CA SER A 364 10.61 2.26 28.18
C SER A 364 11.56 3.24 27.48
N GLU A 365 12.68 3.56 28.12
CA GLU A 365 13.72 4.37 27.50
C GLU A 365 14.30 3.70 26.24
N ARG A 366 14.45 2.36 26.23
CA ARG A 366 14.89 1.59 25.04
C ARG A 366 13.87 1.67 23.90
N GLU A 367 12.58 1.66 24.22
CA GLU A 367 11.52 1.84 23.24
C GLU A 367 11.55 3.24 22.62
N ILE A 368 11.86 4.28 23.40
CA ILE A 368 12.11 5.63 22.87
C ILE A 368 13.34 5.63 21.95
N GLU A 369 14.44 4.98 22.35
CA GLU A 369 15.63 4.86 21.49
C GLU A 369 15.31 4.20 20.14
N ASN A 370 14.50 3.14 20.14
CA ASN A 370 14.08 2.48 18.92
C ASN A 370 13.21 3.39 18.04
N PHE A 371 12.28 4.13 18.64
CA PHE A 371 11.50 5.14 17.92
C PHE A 371 12.42 6.21 17.29
N LEU A 372 13.46 6.66 17.99
CA LEU A 372 14.42 7.63 17.46
C LEU A 372 15.22 7.09 16.26
N ARG A 373 15.50 5.79 16.21
CA ARG A 373 16.10 5.14 15.02
C ARG A 373 15.15 5.20 13.83
N SER A 374 13.86 4.92 14.02
CA SER A 374 12.85 5.04 12.96
C SER A 374 12.70 6.47 12.44
N LYS A 375 12.63 7.42 13.37
CA LYS A 375 12.60 8.84 13.08
C LYS A 375 13.85 9.28 12.30
N ALA A 376 15.04 8.80 12.68
CA ALA A 376 16.29 9.12 12.03
C ALA A 376 16.36 8.56 10.61
N ALA A 377 15.98 7.29 10.43
CA ALA A 377 15.94 6.64 9.12
C ALA A 377 15.04 7.39 8.15
N MET A 378 13.80 7.71 8.57
CA MET A 378 12.86 8.41 7.69
C MET A 378 13.36 9.79 7.27
N PHE A 379 13.81 10.63 8.22
CA PHE A 379 14.33 11.94 7.87
C PHE A 379 15.56 11.84 6.95
N THR A 380 16.48 10.92 7.25
CA THR A 380 17.71 10.74 6.46
C THR A 380 17.39 10.29 5.04
N SER A 381 16.46 9.34 4.85
CA SER A 381 16.02 8.90 3.53
C SER A 381 15.44 10.06 2.71
N ILE A 382 14.55 10.86 3.33
CA ILE A 382 13.96 12.03 2.67
C ILE A 382 15.05 13.03 2.27
N TYR A 383 15.96 13.35 3.18
CA TYR A 383 17.03 14.32 2.95
C TYR A 383 18.01 13.86 1.85
N VAL A 384 18.45 12.61 1.90
CA VAL A 384 19.36 12.03 0.89
C VAL A 384 18.73 12.09 -0.50
N LEU A 385 17.46 11.73 -0.64
CA LEU A 385 16.76 11.80 -1.92
C LEU A 385 16.60 13.24 -2.44
N VAL A 386 16.28 14.19 -1.57
CA VAL A 386 16.20 15.61 -1.97
C VAL A 386 17.56 16.13 -2.40
N LYS A 387 18.62 15.83 -1.64
CA LYS A 387 19.97 16.31 -1.95
C LYS A 387 20.63 15.63 -3.13
N SER A 388 20.35 14.36 -3.39
CA SER A 388 20.88 13.65 -4.58
C SER A 388 20.40 14.28 -5.89
N LEU A 389 19.27 14.97 -5.86
CA LEU A 389 18.69 15.71 -6.98
C LEU A 389 19.14 17.18 -7.04
N GLY A 390 20.00 17.62 -6.11
CA GLY A 390 20.44 19.02 -6.00
C GLY A 390 19.34 19.98 -5.55
N LEU A 391 18.27 19.47 -4.92
CA LEU A 391 17.12 20.25 -4.46
C LEU A 391 17.26 20.69 -3.00
N GLU A 392 16.43 21.64 -2.62
CA GLU A 392 16.18 22.04 -1.23
C GLU A 392 14.72 21.75 -0.84
N PHE A 393 14.45 21.68 0.46
CA PHE A 393 13.07 21.45 0.94
C PHE A 393 12.09 22.55 0.53
N SER A 394 12.57 23.77 0.28
CA SER A 394 11.78 24.88 -0.26
C SER A 394 11.28 24.63 -1.69
N ASP A 395 11.94 23.75 -2.45
CA ASP A 395 11.53 23.40 -3.81
C ASP A 395 10.30 22.49 -3.84
N ILE A 396 10.10 21.73 -2.75
CA ILE A 396 9.03 20.74 -2.61
C ILE A 396 7.67 21.45 -2.46
N GLU A 397 6.75 21.09 -3.35
CA GLU A 397 5.40 21.64 -3.39
C GLU A 397 4.51 21.01 -2.31
N ASN A 398 4.44 19.67 -2.28
CA ASN A 398 3.61 18.92 -1.35
C ASN A 398 4.36 17.70 -0.81
N ILE A 399 4.05 17.32 0.43
CA ILE A 399 4.46 16.05 1.05
C ILE A 399 3.19 15.27 1.40
N TYR A 400 2.94 14.20 0.66
CA TYR A 400 1.85 13.26 0.91
C TYR A 400 2.31 12.24 1.96
N ILE A 401 1.52 12.05 3.02
CA ILE A 401 1.76 11.04 4.06
C ILE A 401 0.69 9.97 3.93
N ALA A 402 1.09 8.78 3.49
CA ALA A 402 0.27 7.59 3.38
C ALA A 402 0.45 6.64 4.58
N GLY A 403 -0.30 5.55 4.59
CA GLY A 403 -0.23 4.53 5.63
C GLY A 403 -0.90 4.93 6.94
N ALA A 404 -0.70 4.12 7.99
CA ALA A 404 -1.36 4.29 9.28
C ALA A 404 -0.98 5.61 10.00
N LEU A 405 0.15 6.20 9.62
CA LEU A 405 0.67 7.45 10.16
C LEU A 405 -0.11 8.67 9.63
N GLY A 406 -0.51 8.66 8.35
CA GLY A 406 -1.10 9.82 7.67
C GLY A 406 -2.39 10.38 8.28
N SER A 407 -3.21 9.57 8.93
CA SER A 407 -4.51 10.02 9.47
C SER A 407 -4.46 10.65 10.87
N GLY A 408 -3.32 10.54 11.59
CA GLY A 408 -3.26 10.89 13.01
C GLY A 408 -2.10 11.81 13.43
N VAL A 409 -1.04 11.92 12.63
CA VAL A 409 0.15 12.66 13.04
C VAL A 409 -0.06 14.17 13.12
N ARG A 410 0.44 14.76 14.21
CA ARG A 410 0.67 16.21 14.30
C ARG A 410 1.99 16.53 13.62
N VAL A 411 1.90 17.13 12.44
CA VAL A 411 3.05 17.52 11.62
C VAL A 411 4.04 18.34 12.44
N GLU A 412 3.56 19.26 13.26
CA GLU A 412 4.41 20.11 14.11
C GLU A 412 5.21 19.29 15.13
N ASN A 413 4.63 18.23 15.70
CA ASN A 413 5.33 17.35 16.63
C ASN A 413 6.36 16.48 15.89
N ALA A 414 6.03 15.98 14.70
CA ALA A 414 7.00 15.26 13.87
C ALA A 414 8.16 16.17 13.43
N GLN A 415 7.90 17.44 13.09
CA GLN A 415 8.92 18.45 12.79
C GLN A 415 9.76 18.83 14.02
N LEU A 416 9.13 18.96 15.19
CA LEU A 416 9.82 19.19 16.46
C LEU A 416 10.81 18.06 16.75
N LEU A 417 10.43 16.82 16.44
CA LEU A 417 11.29 15.66 16.61
C LEU A 417 12.39 15.56 15.55
N GLY A 418 12.29 16.34 14.46
CA GLY A 418 13.15 16.25 13.27
C GLY A 418 12.89 15.00 12.43
N MET A 419 11.68 14.45 12.55
CA MET A 419 11.20 13.28 11.80
C MET A 419 10.76 13.69 10.38
N LEU A 420 10.24 14.91 10.25
CA LEU A 420 9.83 15.51 8.98
C LEU A 420 10.55 16.86 8.78
N PRO A 421 10.76 17.30 7.52
CA PRO A 421 11.40 18.58 7.24
C PRO A 421 10.56 19.78 7.71
N ARG A 422 11.22 20.88 8.07
CA ARG A 422 10.61 22.12 8.54
C ARG A 422 10.13 22.98 7.38
N ILE A 423 9.03 22.56 6.77
CA ILE A 423 8.28 23.33 5.77
C ILE A 423 6.88 23.66 6.31
N ASP A 424 6.16 24.54 5.60
CA ASP A 424 4.79 24.94 5.96
C ASP A 424 3.88 23.71 6.14
N LYS A 425 3.15 23.65 7.25
CA LYS A 425 2.30 22.50 7.59
C LYS A 425 1.21 22.25 6.52
N GLU A 426 0.78 23.29 5.82
CA GLU A 426 -0.24 23.22 4.77
C GLU A 426 0.23 22.43 3.54
N ARG A 427 1.54 22.23 3.39
CA ARG A 427 2.12 21.38 2.32
C ARG A 427 2.06 19.89 2.66
N TYR A 428 1.73 19.52 3.90
CA TYR A 428 1.57 18.14 4.31
C TYR A 428 0.14 17.67 4.09
N ILE A 429 -0.03 16.66 3.24
CA ILE A 429 -1.33 16.16 2.82
C ILE A 429 -1.49 14.71 3.31
N ALA A 430 -2.48 14.46 4.17
CA ALA A 430 -2.85 13.11 4.54
C ALA A 430 -3.43 12.37 3.32
N ALA A 431 -2.80 11.27 2.92
CA ALA A 431 -3.15 10.52 1.72
C ALA A 431 -3.88 9.18 1.99
N GLY A 432 -3.91 8.74 3.26
CA GLY A 432 -4.59 7.50 3.67
C GLY A 432 -3.94 6.26 3.06
N ASN A 433 -4.74 5.23 2.78
CA ASN A 433 -4.27 4.03 2.09
C ASN A 433 -4.20 4.29 0.57
N THR A 434 -3.04 4.75 0.12
CA THR A 434 -2.81 5.10 -1.28
C THR A 434 -2.65 3.88 -2.19
N ALA A 435 -2.15 2.76 -1.66
CA ALA A 435 -2.05 1.49 -2.40
C ALA A 435 -3.43 0.99 -2.84
N LEU A 436 -4.36 0.85 -1.89
CA LEU A 436 -5.74 0.49 -2.18
C LEU A 436 -6.39 1.51 -3.12
N LYS A 437 -6.19 2.81 -2.87
CA LYS A 437 -6.78 3.86 -3.71
C LYS A 437 -6.30 3.78 -5.16
N GLY A 438 -5.02 3.48 -5.40
CA GLY A 438 -4.48 3.28 -6.74
C GLY A 438 -5.10 2.07 -7.43
N SER A 439 -5.25 0.97 -6.70
CA SER A 439 -5.96 -0.23 -7.18
C SER A 439 -7.41 0.06 -7.58
N GLU A 440 -8.16 0.81 -6.77
CA GLU A 440 -9.51 1.26 -7.09
C GLU A 440 -9.56 2.13 -8.38
N LEU A 441 -8.57 3.00 -8.60
CA LEU A 441 -8.50 3.85 -9.79
C LEU A 441 -8.36 3.00 -11.07
N VAL A 442 -7.54 1.94 -11.04
CA VAL A 442 -7.37 1.04 -12.20
C VAL A 442 -8.65 0.24 -12.47
N LEU A 443 -9.34 -0.24 -11.44
CA LEU A 443 -10.65 -0.89 -11.62
C LEU A 443 -11.68 0.02 -12.24
N ALA A 444 -11.75 1.27 -11.78
CA ALA A 444 -12.74 2.24 -12.25
C ALA A 444 -12.41 2.80 -13.64
N ASN A 445 -11.15 2.75 -14.07
CA ASN A 445 -10.72 3.31 -15.34
C ASN A 445 -9.57 2.53 -15.99
N SER A 446 -9.85 1.81 -17.07
CA SER A 446 -8.88 1.03 -17.84
C SER A 446 -7.74 1.89 -18.43
N ASP A 447 -7.97 3.20 -18.65
CA ASP A 447 -6.92 4.10 -19.16
C ASP A 447 -5.79 4.28 -18.14
N MET A 448 -6.04 3.99 -16.85
CA MET A 448 -5.01 4.03 -15.81
C MET A 448 -3.95 2.95 -16.00
N LEU A 449 -4.20 1.86 -16.74
CA LEU A 449 -3.16 0.88 -17.07
C LEU A 449 -1.98 1.55 -17.80
N LYS A 450 -2.30 2.40 -18.79
CA LYS A 450 -1.31 3.18 -19.52
C LYS A 450 -0.61 4.17 -18.59
N GLU A 451 -1.36 4.84 -17.71
CA GLU A 451 -0.79 5.79 -16.76
C GLU A 451 0.18 5.11 -15.78
N VAL A 452 -0.16 3.90 -15.30
CA VAL A 452 0.72 3.07 -14.46
C VAL A 452 2.00 2.69 -15.19
N ARG A 453 1.90 2.29 -16.47
CA ARG A 453 3.09 2.01 -17.29
C ARG A 453 3.96 3.26 -17.49
N ASP A 454 3.35 4.41 -17.76
CA ASP A 454 4.06 5.68 -17.93
C ASP A 454 4.73 6.11 -16.60
N ILE A 455 4.08 5.90 -15.45
CA ILE A 455 4.68 6.09 -14.12
C ILE A 455 5.88 5.16 -13.96
N HIS A 456 5.68 3.85 -14.14
CA HIS A 456 6.71 2.83 -13.94
C HIS A 456 7.95 3.10 -14.79
N GLY A 457 7.79 3.49 -16.06
CA GLY A 457 8.90 3.82 -16.96
C GLY A 457 9.68 5.10 -16.59
N ARG A 458 9.17 5.92 -15.66
CA ARG A 458 9.85 7.13 -15.13
C ARG A 458 10.51 6.90 -13.77
N ILE A 459 10.29 5.75 -13.15
CA ILE A 459 10.83 5.45 -11.83
C ILE A 459 12.31 5.04 -11.93
N THR A 460 13.13 5.67 -11.11
CA THR A 460 14.47 5.21 -10.76
C THR A 460 14.46 4.76 -9.31
N TYR A 461 14.95 3.55 -9.04
CA TYR A 461 15.11 3.03 -7.68
C TYR A 461 16.49 3.43 -7.12
N HIS A 462 16.48 4.01 -5.93
CA HIS A 462 17.68 4.40 -5.19
C HIS A 462 17.87 3.45 -4.01
N GLU A 463 18.92 2.64 -4.06
CA GLU A 463 19.25 1.65 -3.01
C GLU A 463 19.84 2.35 -1.79
N MET A 464 19.05 2.54 -0.72
CA MET A 464 19.50 3.26 0.47
C MET A 464 20.51 2.46 1.30
N ASN A 465 20.48 1.12 1.22
CA ASN A 465 21.30 0.24 2.05
C ASN A 465 22.80 0.33 1.76
N THR A 466 23.18 0.81 0.58
CA THR A 466 24.57 1.01 0.15
C THR A 466 24.94 2.48 0.00
N ASP A 467 24.05 3.39 0.38
CA ASP A 467 24.26 4.83 0.25
C ASP A 467 25.18 5.38 1.36
N GLY A 468 26.34 5.88 0.95
CA GLY A 468 27.34 6.41 1.88
C GLY A 468 26.89 7.67 2.62
N GLU A 469 26.07 8.52 2.00
CA GLU A 469 25.54 9.73 2.63
C GLU A 469 24.48 9.39 3.67
N PHE A 470 23.62 8.40 3.40
CA PHE A 470 22.68 7.88 4.40
C PHE A 470 23.43 7.40 5.66
N MET A 471 24.44 6.55 5.48
CA MET A 471 25.23 6.00 6.60
C MET A 471 25.97 7.09 7.37
N ARG A 472 26.41 8.16 6.69
CA ARG A 472 27.08 9.31 7.31
C ARG A 472 26.13 10.16 8.14
N LEU A 473 24.91 10.39 7.66
CA LEU A 473 23.93 11.31 8.26
C LEU A 473 23.07 10.65 9.34
N PHE A 474 22.80 9.35 9.23
CA PHE A 474 21.92 8.62 10.15
C PHE A 474 22.29 8.80 11.64
N PRO A 475 23.57 8.71 12.07
CA PRO A 475 23.94 8.94 13.47
C PRO A 475 23.59 10.35 13.97
N SER A 476 23.73 11.37 13.12
CA SER A 476 23.34 12.76 13.44
C SER A 476 21.82 12.90 13.58
N ALA A 477 21.06 12.09 12.84
CA ALA A 477 19.60 12.11 12.85
C ALA A 477 18.97 11.40 14.05
N LEU A 478 19.74 10.64 14.84
CA LEU A 478 19.28 10.05 16.11
C LEU A 478 18.98 11.09 17.19
N PHE A 479 19.51 12.30 17.06
CA PHE A 479 19.26 13.39 18.01
C PHE A 479 17.91 14.07 17.76
N ILE A 480 17.31 14.65 18.80
CA ILE A 480 16.12 15.51 18.72
C ILE A 480 16.55 17.00 18.72
N PRO A 481 16.20 17.80 17.70
CA PRO A 481 15.59 17.37 16.43
C PRO A 481 16.61 16.77 15.45
N HIS A 482 17.89 17.17 15.54
CA HIS A 482 19.00 16.68 14.72
C HIS A 482 20.31 17.22 15.34
N ALA A 483 21.45 16.54 15.16
CA ALA A 483 22.75 17.06 15.62
C ALA A 483 23.20 18.30 14.83
N GLU A 484 22.73 18.43 13.59
CA GLU A 484 22.94 19.55 12.67
C GLU A 484 21.58 20.14 12.26
N PRO A 485 20.97 21.04 13.07
CA PRO A 485 19.59 21.48 12.83
C PRO A 485 19.35 22.22 11.51
N ALA A 486 20.40 22.78 10.90
CA ALA A 486 20.31 23.54 9.65
C ALA A 486 19.83 22.69 8.46
N ILE A 487 20.00 21.36 8.51
CA ILE A 487 19.61 20.49 7.40
C ILE A 487 18.10 20.20 7.36
N LEU A 488 17.37 20.53 8.43
CA LEU A 488 15.94 20.22 8.55
C LEU A 488 15.06 21.07 7.62
N GLY A 489 15.58 22.14 7.02
CA GLY A 489 14.79 23.18 6.35
C GLY A 489 14.90 24.49 7.10
#